data_AF-A0A1E4CHN3-F1
#
_entry.id   AF-A0A1E4CHN3-F1
#
_cell.length_a   1.000
_cell.length_b   1.000
_cell.length_c   1.000
_cell.angle_alpha   90.00
_cell.angle_beta   90.00
_cell.angle_gamma   90.00
#
_symmetry.space_group_name_H-M   'P 1'
#
loop_
_entity.id
_entity.type
_entity.pdbx_description
1 polymer ?
#
loop_
_entity_poly.entity_id
_entity_poly.type
_entity_poly.pdbx_seq_one_letter_code
_entity_poly.pdbx_strand_id
1 'polypeptide(L)'
;MSNHRKPTAGNGYRAQFLRSPAWFARRERWFRKQERLGGPLACAACDRPASKHELELHHLDYAGVSLAADGSWRAFEPHADLLPLHPYCHELLHRLIDRDIVLSRHRSRRAASEFALQRVRDKLTAHQGMP
;
A
#
# COMPACT_ATOMS: atom_id res chain seq x y z
N MET A 1 -2.62 -36.44 6.39
CA MET A 1 -2.60 -35.25 7.27
C MET A 1 -1.30 -34.51 7.05
N SER A 2 -1.31 -33.43 6.27
CA SER A 2 -0.09 -32.67 5.95
C SER A 2 -0.32 -31.22 6.38
N ASN A 3 0.20 -30.91 7.55
CA ASN A 3 -0.04 -29.69 8.31
C ASN A 3 0.83 -28.55 7.74
N HIS A 4 0.43 -27.97 6.60
CA HIS A 4 1.05 -26.72 6.13
C HIS A 4 0.50 -25.55 6.95
N ARG A 5 1.06 -25.37 8.16
CA ARG A 5 0.90 -24.15 8.95
C ARG A 5 1.45 -22.98 8.14
N LYS A 6 0.55 -22.11 7.66
CA LYS A 6 0.87 -20.78 7.15
C LYS A 6 1.69 -20.01 8.19
N PRO A 7 2.75 -19.27 7.83
CA PRO A 7 3.41 -18.39 8.76
C PRO A 7 2.45 -17.26 9.20
N THR A 8 2.36 -17.06 10.51
CA THR A 8 1.52 -16.10 11.25
C THR A 8 1.87 -14.62 11.00
N ALA A 9 2.70 -14.30 10.01
CA ALA A 9 3.03 -12.91 9.65
C ALA A 9 1.86 -12.17 8.97
N GLY A 10 0.90 -12.90 8.37
CA GLY A 10 -0.23 -12.30 7.65
C GLY A 10 -1.32 -11.70 8.55
N ASN A 11 -1.46 -12.16 9.81
CA ASN A 11 -2.60 -11.79 10.65
C ASN A 11 -2.31 -10.60 11.59
N GLY A 12 -1.11 -10.53 12.18
CA GLY A 12 -0.73 -9.44 13.09
C GLY A 12 -0.60 -8.09 12.38
N TYR A 13 0.01 -8.06 11.19
CA TYR A 13 0.14 -6.84 10.40
C TYR A 13 -1.22 -6.26 10.00
N ARG A 14 -2.08 -7.04 9.33
CA ARG A 14 -3.36 -6.54 8.81
C ARG A 14 -4.36 -6.24 9.93
N ALA A 15 -4.42 -7.07 10.97
CA ALA A 15 -5.41 -6.91 12.04
C ALA A 15 -4.98 -5.93 13.14
N GLN A 16 -3.67 -5.72 13.36
CA GLN A 16 -3.17 -4.95 14.50
C GLN A 16 -2.33 -3.75 14.09
N PHE A 17 -1.32 -3.92 13.22
CA PHE A 17 -0.44 -2.81 12.83
C PHE A 17 -1.21 -1.68 12.12
N LEU A 18 -2.07 -2.01 11.14
CA LEU A 18 -2.88 -1.01 10.41
C LEU A 18 -3.90 -0.26 11.28
N ARG A 19 -4.13 -0.72 12.51
CA ARG A 19 -4.97 -0.06 13.51
C ARG A 19 -4.16 0.57 14.65
N SER A 20 -2.83 0.50 14.57
CA SER A 20 -1.93 0.95 15.63
C SER A 20 -1.69 2.47 15.58
N PRO A 21 -1.41 3.11 16.72
CA PRO A 21 -0.96 4.50 16.76
C PRO A 21 0.29 4.76 15.90
N ALA A 22 1.18 3.77 15.81
CA ALA A 22 2.40 3.86 15.01
C ALA A 22 2.11 4.06 13.52
N TRP A 23 1.13 3.32 12.98
CA TRP A 23 0.70 3.48 11.60
C TRP A 23 0.03 4.84 11.36
N PHE A 24 -0.88 5.26 12.25
CA PHE A 24 -1.52 6.57 12.10
C PHE A 24 -0.50 7.72 12.13
N ALA A 25 0.46 7.67 13.06
CA ALA A 25 1.56 8.63 13.12
C ALA A 25 2.43 8.59 11.87
N ARG A 26 2.71 7.40 11.32
CA ARG A 26 3.49 7.23 10.08
C ARG A 26 2.78 7.82 8.87
N ARG A 27 1.47 7.58 8.75
CA ARG A 27 0.61 8.11 7.68
C ARG A 27 0.60 9.63 7.70
N GLU A 28 0.38 10.23 8.88
CA GLU A 28 0.40 11.67 9.03
C GLU A 28 1.78 12.27 8.71
N ARG A 29 2.88 11.64 9.15
CA ARG A 29 4.24 12.08 8.77
C ARG A 29 4.47 12.04 7.27
N TRP A 30 3.94 11.03 6.58
CA TRP A 30 4.06 10.91 5.12
C TRP A 30 3.38 12.09 4.41
N PHE A 31 2.11 12.37 4.73
CA PHE A 31 1.37 13.46 4.11
C PHE A 31 1.98 14.82 4.40
N ARG A 32 2.37 15.10 5.66
CA ARG A 32 3.07 16.35 6.02
C ARG A 32 4.37 16.54 5.23
N LYS A 33 5.12 15.47 4.98
CA LYS A 33 6.34 15.54 4.16
C LYS A 33 6.02 15.88 2.70
N GLN A 34 4.96 15.31 2.12
CA GLN A 34 4.53 15.66 0.76
C GLN A 34 4.06 17.11 0.65
N GLU A 35 3.25 17.57 1.60
CA GLU A 35 2.81 18.97 1.66
C GLU A 35 4.00 19.94 1.68
N ARG A 36 5.04 19.63 2.46
CA ARG A 36 6.28 20.43 2.50
C ARG A 36 7.09 20.41 1.21
N LEU A 37 6.97 19.37 0.38
CA LEU A 37 7.63 19.31 -0.92
C LEU A 37 6.91 20.15 -1.98
N GLY A 38 5.73 20.71 -1.68
CA GLY A 38 5.06 21.73 -2.49
C GLY A 38 4.31 21.23 -3.72
N GLY A 39 4.28 19.92 -3.97
CA GLY A 39 3.48 19.32 -5.05
C GLY A 39 2.05 19.00 -4.62
N PRO A 40 1.07 19.01 -5.54
CA PRO A 40 -0.28 18.56 -5.24
C PRO A 40 -0.29 17.08 -4.86
N LEU A 41 -1.05 16.72 -3.82
CA LEU A 41 -1.32 15.31 -3.51
C LEU A 41 -2.21 14.72 -4.60
N ALA A 42 -1.75 13.63 -5.20
CA ALA A 42 -2.47 12.93 -6.25
C ALA A 42 -2.42 11.41 -6.02
N CYS A 43 -3.44 10.71 -6.51
CA CYS A 43 -3.45 9.26 -6.49
C CYS A 43 -2.42 8.71 -7.48
N ALA A 44 -1.50 7.86 -7.01
CA ALA A 44 -0.47 7.26 -7.84
C ALA A 44 -1.01 6.39 -8.99
N ALA A 45 -2.28 5.95 -8.95
CA ALA A 45 -2.88 5.13 -9.99
C ALA A 45 -3.69 5.90 -11.03
N CYS A 46 -4.52 6.87 -10.60
CA CYS A 46 -5.41 7.60 -11.50
C CYS A 46 -4.99 9.04 -11.78
N ASP A 47 -3.90 9.49 -11.15
CA ASP A 47 -3.30 10.83 -11.25
C ASP A 47 -4.22 12.00 -10.88
N ARG A 48 -5.44 11.72 -10.39
CA ARG A 48 -6.36 12.76 -9.93
C ARG A 48 -5.86 13.39 -8.63
N PRO A 49 -5.83 14.73 -8.53
CA PRO A 49 -5.58 15.43 -7.28
C PRO A 49 -6.59 15.03 -6.21
N ALA A 50 -6.13 14.98 -4.96
CA ALA A 50 -6.95 14.59 -3.82
C ALA A 50 -6.38 15.14 -2.52
N SER A 51 -7.25 15.38 -1.54
CA SER A 51 -6.80 15.72 -0.19
C SER A 51 -6.25 14.48 0.53
N LYS A 52 -5.50 14.70 1.62
CA LYS A 52 -5.03 13.61 2.49
C LYS A 52 -6.17 12.77 3.11
N HIS A 53 -7.41 13.25 3.10
CA HIS A 53 -8.57 12.54 3.64
C HIS A 53 -9.18 11.57 2.62
N GLU A 54 -8.90 11.77 1.33
CA GLU A 54 -9.40 10.95 0.23
C GLU A 54 -8.40 9.88 -0.21
N LEU A 55 -7.18 9.91 0.35
CA LEU A 55 -6.08 9.03 0.00
C LEU A 55 -5.75 8.05 1.14
N GLU A 56 -5.55 6.80 0.76
CA GLU A 56 -4.93 5.76 1.57
C GLU A 56 -3.47 5.58 1.17
N LEU A 57 -2.65 5.05 2.08
CA LEU A 57 -1.27 4.71 1.78
C LEU A 57 -1.13 3.20 1.55
N HIS A 58 -0.67 2.84 0.36
CA HIS A 58 -0.33 1.48 -0.02
C HIS A 58 1.16 1.22 0.24
N HIS A 59 1.48 0.07 0.82
CA HIS A 59 2.85 -0.36 1.04
C HIS A 59 3.36 -1.15 -0.18
N LEU A 60 4.49 -0.72 -0.74
CA LEU A 60 5.25 -1.52 -1.72
C LEU A 60 6.01 -2.65 -1.02
N ASP A 61 6.54 -2.38 0.16
CA ASP A 61 7.19 -3.35 1.03
C ASP A 61 6.84 -3.03 2.49
N TYR A 62 6.96 -4.04 3.36
CA TYR A 62 6.79 -3.91 4.81
C TYR A 62 8.12 -3.84 5.56
N ALA A 63 9.26 -3.77 4.85
CA ALA A 63 10.56 -3.55 5.46
C ALA A 63 10.53 -2.32 6.37
N GLY A 64 10.92 -2.49 7.64
CA GLY A 64 10.85 -1.43 8.66
C GLY A 64 9.61 -1.47 9.55
N VAL A 65 8.63 -2.34 9.28
CA VAL A 65 7.54 -2.63 10.21
C VAL A 65 7.98 -3.72 11.18
N SER A 66 7.91 -3.44 12.49
CA SER A 66 8.29 -4.42 13.52
C SER A 66 7.47 -4.25 14.79
N LEU A 67 7.26 -5.34 15.53
CA LEU A 67 6.73 -5.32 16.89
C LEU A 67 7.90 -5.32 17.87
N ALA A 68 7.98 -4.32 18.75
CA ALA A 68 9.00 -4.23 19.78
C ALA A 68 8.70 -5.19 20.95
N ALA A 69 9.71 -5.43 21.79
CA ALA A 69 9.61 -6.35 22.93
C ALA A 69 8.55 -5.92 23.97
N ASP A 70 8.24 -4.62 24.04
CA ASP A 70 7.19 -4.04 24.88
C ASP A 70 5.77 -4.15 24.26
N GLY A 71 5.65 -4.81 23.10
CA GLY A 71 4.38 -4.95 22.38
C GLY A 71 3.99 -3.72 21.55
N SER A 72 4.83 -2.69 21.48
CA SER A 72 4.56 -1.51 20.64
C SER A 72 4.93 -1.77 19.17
N TRP A 73 4.08 -1.28 18.25
CA TRP A 73 4.40 -1.30 16.83
C TRP A 73 5.37 -0.18 16.45
N ARG A 74 6.28 -0.48 15.52
CA ARG A 74 7.20 0.48 14.91
C ARG A 74 6.96 0.50 13.40
N ALA A 75 6.92 1.71 12.84
CA ALA A 75 6.64 2.01 11.44
C ALA A 75 7.81 2.83 10.87
N PHE A 76 8.87 2.11 10.49
CA PHE A 76 10.10 2.68 9.93
C PHE A 76 10.24 2.38 8.44
N GLU A 77 9.15 2.06 7.75
CA GLU A 77 9.22 1.86 6.31
C GLU A 77 9.70 3.14 5.60
N PRO A 78 10.59 3.01 4.59
CA PRO A 78 11.06 4.13 3.81
C PRO A 78 9.91 4.98 3.26
N HIS A 79 10.14 6.28 3.09
CA HIS A 79 9.11 7.17 2.52
C HIS A 79 8.68 6.75 1.11
N ALA A 80 9.63 6.23 0.32
CA ALA A 80 9.42 5.73 -1.03
C ALA A 80 8.66 4.40 -1.09
N ASP A 81 8.44 3.73 0.05
CA ASP A 81 7.76 2.44 0.12
C ASP A 81 6.26 2.61 0.36
N LEU A 82 5.79 3.86 0.43
CA LEU A 82 4.39 4.22 0.60
C LEU A 82 3.91 5.04 -0.60
N LEU A 83 2.79 4.62 -1.18
CA LEU A 83 2.15 5.30 -2.30
C LEU A 83 0.74 5.78 -1.94
N PRO A 84 0.36 7.02 -2.29
CA PRO A 84 -1.00 7.51 -2.09
C PRO A 84 -1.94 6.93 -3.14
N LEU A 85 -3.07 6.36 -2.73
CA LEU A 85 -4.10 5.84 -3.63
C LEU A 85 -5.49 6.22 -3.14
N HIS A 86 -6.40 6.51 -4.06
CA HIS A 86 -7.83 6.49 -3.73
C HIS A 86 -8.25 5.09 -3.28
N PRO A 87 -9.20 4.94 -2.33
CA PRO A 87 -9.67 3.64 -1.85
C PRO A 87 -10.03 2.66 -2.97
N TYR A 88 -10.74 3.13 -4.00
CA TYR A 88 -11.10 2.31 -5.16
C TYR A 88 -9.88 1.83 -5.95
N CYS A 89 -8.92 2.72 -6.22
CA CYS A 89 -7.69 2.35 -6.93
C CYS A 89 -6.84 1.37 -6.11
N HIS A 90 -6.82 1.56 -4.79
CA HIS A 90 -6.13 0.68 -3.85
C HIS A 90 -6.74 -0.73 -3.85
N GLU A 91 -8.08 -0.82 -3.84
CA GLU A 91 -8.79 -2.09 -3.94
C GLU A 91 -8.52 -2.80 -5.27
N LEU A 92 -8.55 -2.08 -6.40
CA LEU A 92 -8.25 -2.64 -7.71
C LEU A 92 -6.84 -3.22 -7.78
N LEU A 93 -5.85 -2.51 -7.22
CA LEU A 93 -4.47 -2.98 -7.13
C LEU A 93 -4.40 -4.29 -6.35
N HIS A 94 -4.99 -4.34 -5.13
CA HIS A 94 -5.00 -5.56 -4.32
C HIS A 94 -5.69 -6.72 -5.03
N ARG A 95 -6.83 -6.46 -5.68
CA ARG A 95 -7.58 -7.46 -6.43
C ARG A 95 -6.76 -8.08 -7.58
N LEU A 96 -5.91 -7.29 -8.24
CA LEU A 96 -5.01 -7.81 -9.29
C LEU A 96 -3.94 -8.72 -8.70
N ILE A 97 -3.30 -8.30 -7.61
CA ILE A 97 -2.27 -9.11 -6.93
C ILE A 97 -2.88 -10.42 -6.44
N ASP A 98 -4.01 -10.35 -5.73
CA ASP A 98 -4.62 -11.50 -5.06
C ASP A 98 -5.16 -12.55 -6.04
N ARG A 99 -5.55 -12.15 -7.25
CA ARG A 99 -6.08 -13.06 -8.28
C ARG A 99 -5.00 -13.74 -9.11
N ASP A 100 -3.80 -13.18 -9.19
CA ASP A 100 -2.70 -13.72 -9.96
C ASP A 100 -1.76 -14.52 -9.06
N ILE A 101 -1.62 -15.83 -9.32
CA ILE A 101 -0.78 -16.72 -8.51
C ILE A 101 0.70 -16.34 -8.58
N VAL A 102 1.16 -15.82 -9.72
CA VAL A 102 2.55 -15.40 -9.93
C VAL A 102 2.80 -14.13 -9.13
N LEU A 103 1.92 -13.14 -9.21
CA LEU A 103 2.07 -11.91 -8.43
C LEU A 103 1.95 -12.17 -6.93
N SER A 104 0.98 -12.97 -6.50
CA SER A 104 0.74 -13.23 -5.07
C SER A 104 1.77 -14.15 -4.41
N ARG A 105 2.43 -15.05 -5.16
CA ARG A 105 3.32 -16.08 -4.56
C ARG A 105 4.73 -16.16 -5.14
N HIS A 106 4.97 -15.68 -6.35
CA HIS A 106 6.24 -15.86 -7.07
C HIS A 106 6.97 -14.55 -7.37
N ARG A 107 6.47 -13.43 -6.85
CA ARG A 107 7.12 -12.12 -6.93
C ARG A 107 7.34 -11.56 -5.53
N SER A 108 8.34 -10.69 -5.38
CA SER A 108 8.44 -9.86 -4.19
C SER A 108 7.21 -8.95 -4.11
N ARG A 109 6.86 -8.51 -2.90
CA ARG A 109 5.72 -7.60 -2.69
C ARG A 109 5.86 -6.33 -3.52
N ARG A 110 7.07 -5.74 -3.51
CA ARG A 110 7.40 -4.58 -4.33
C ARG A 110 7.12 -4.81 -5.81
N ALA A 111 7.68 -5.88 -6.37
CA ALA A 111 7.51 -6.16 -7.80
C ALA A 111 6.03 -6.44 -8.15
N ALA A 112 5.29 -7.12 -7.27
CA ALA A 112 3.87 -7.35 -7.45
C ALA A 112 3.05 -6.04 -7.41
N SER A 113 3.32 -5.17 -6.44
CA SER A 113 2.67 -3.86 -6.31
C SER A 113 2.99 -2.92 -7.47
N GLU A 114 4.24 -2.86 -7.91
CA GLU A 114 4.66 -2.05 -9.06
C GLU A 114 4.00 -2.54 -10.35
N PHE A 115 3.99 -3.85 -10.60
CA PHE A 115 3.31 -4.44 -11.75
C PHE A 115 1.80 -4.19 -11.73
N ALA A 116 1.15 -4.43 -10.59
CA ALA A 116 -0.28 -4.22 -10.43
C ALA A 116 -0.65 -2.74 -10.59
N LEU A 117 0.14 -1.83 -10.01
CA LEU A 117 -0.06 -0.39 -10.15
C LEU A 117 0.02 0.04 -11.62
N GLN A 118 1.03 -0.42 -12.36
CA GLN A 118 1.15 -0.12 -13.79
C GLN A 118 -0.08 -0.63 -14.55
N ARG A 119 -0.53 -1.85 -14.25
CA ARG A 119 -1.72 -2.41 -14.90
C ARG A 119 -3.00 -1.63 -14.59
N VAL A 120 -3.15 -1.12 -13.36
CA VAL A 120 -4.28 -0.24 -12.99
C VAL A 120 -4.21 1.06 -13.77
N ARG A 121 -3.05 1.71 -13.85
CA ARG A 121 -2.83 2.94 -14.64
C ARG A 121 -3.28 2.74 -16.08
N ASP A 122 -2.75 1.72 -16.75
CA ASP A 122 -3.05 1.44 -18.16
C ASP A 122 -4.56 1.27 -18.40
N LYS A 123 -5.25 0.55 -17.50
CA LYS A 123 -6.70 0.34 -17.62
C LYS A 123 -7.50 1.62 -17.39
N LEU A 124 -7.14 2.41 -16.38
CA LEU A 124 -7.86 3.65 -16.07
C LEU A 124 -7.67 4.68 -17.18
N THR A 125 -6.48 4.79 -17.77
CA THR A 125 -6.24 5.65 -18.93
C THR A 125 -7.04 5.19 -20.14
N ALA A 126 -7.06 3.88 -20.44
CA ALA A 126 -7.85 3.34 -21.55
C ALA A 126 -9.37 3.63 -21.40
N HIS A 127 -9.89 3.58 -20.17
CA HIS A 127 -11.30 3.90 -19.90
C HIS A 127 -11.62 5.40 -19.87
N GLN A 128 -10.63 6.27 -19.69
CA GLN A 128 -10.82 7.73 -19.76
C GLN A 128 -10.81 8.25 -21.20
N GLY A 129 -10.26 7.49 -22.16
CA GLY A 129 -10.22 7.84 -23.58
C GLY A 129 -11.35 7.25 -24.43
N MET A 130 -12.36 6.61 -23.82
CA MET A 130 -13.57 6.14 -24.52
C MET A 130 -14.65 7.23 -24.45
N PRO A 131 -15.15 7.74 -25.59
CA PRO A 131 -16.25 8.70 -25.64
C PRO A 131 -17.58 8.10 -25.16
#